data_AF-A0A497M213-F1
#
_entry.id   AF-A0A497M213-F1
#
_cell.length_a   1.000
_cell.length_b   1.000
_cell.length_c   1.000
_cell.angle_alpha   90.00
_cell.angle_beta   90.00
_cell.angle_gamma   90.00
#
_symmetry.space_group_name_H-M   'P 1'
#
loop_
_entity.id
_entity.type
_entity.pdbx_description
1 polymer ?
#
loop_
_entity_poly.entity_id
_entity_poly.type
_entity_poly.pdbx_seq_one_letter_code
_entity_poly.pdbx_strand_id
1 'polypeptide(L)'
;MGEEEKVEAELEEKFEETAEIEAKNTKWILVVSLVVFIFTFYIATMTRYVYYYNYYIYPLIGKDFWYYLNLTNALFLILAITFSSLHLAEFGNNRINYKIAVYAFIMAMISLFVTFLRPLF
;
A
#
# COMPACT_ATOMS: atom_id res chain seq x y z
N MET A 1 3.70 16.77 44.25
CA MET A 1 4.02 16.36 42.88
C MET A 1 4.22 14.87 42.92
N GLY A 2 3.12 14.14 42.75
CA GLY A 2 3.03 12.70 43.03
C GLY A 2 3.68 11.89 41.93
N GLU A 3 4.17 10.69 42.25
CA GLU A 3 4.69 9.72 41.27
C GLU A 3 3.76 9.52 40.07
N GLU A 4 2.45 9.60 40.28
CA GLU A 4 1.42 9.48 39.23
C GLU A 4 1.56 10.56 38.15
N GLU A 5 1.81 11.82 38.52
CA GLU A 5 1.95 12.95 37.58
C GLU A 5 3.20 12.80 36.69
N LYS A 6 4.26 12.16 37.22
CA LYS A 6 5.46 11.84 36.43
C LYS A 6 5.20 10.69 35.45
N VAL A 7 4.46 9.66 35.86
CA VAL A 7 4.13 8.51 35.02
C VAL A 7 3.18 8.92 33.88
N GLU A 8 2.22 9.81 34.16
CA GLU A 8 1.33 10.36 33.13
C GLU A 8 2.11 11.18 32.10
N ALA A 9 3.02 12.06 32.53
CA ALA A 9 3.86 12.84 31.61
C ALA A 9 4.77 11.94 30.74
N GLU A 10 5.39 10.91 31.31
CA GLU A 10 6.21 9.94 30.54
C GLU A 10 5.37 9.14 29.54
N LEU A 11 4.11 8.84 29.86
CA LEU A 11 3.19 8.17 28.95
C LEU A 11 2.81 9.07 27.78
N GLU A 12 2.43 10.32 28.06
CA GLU A 12 2.09 11.31 27.02
C GLU A 12 3.26 11.54 26.06
N GLU A 13 4.47 11.71 26.57
CA GLU A 13 5.68 11.87 25.75
C GLU A 13 5.89 10.66 24.82
N LYS A 14 5.74 9.43 25.34
CA LYS A 14 5.83 8.22 24.52
C LYS A 14 4.72 8.11 23.49
N PHE A 15 3.50 8.55 23.81
CA PHE A 15 2.40 8.56 22.87
C PHE A 15 2.65 9.55 21.73
N GLU A 16 3.15 10.74 22.03
CA GLU A 16 3.53 11.73 21.01
C GLU A 16 4.66 11.23 20.11
N GLU A 17 5.72 10.67 20.68
CA GLU A 17 6.85 10.10 19.92
C GLU A 17 6.37 9.00 18.95
N THR A 18 5.54 8.08 19.44
CA THR A 18 5.00 7.00 18.59
C THR A 18 4.11 7.53 17.48
N ALA A 19 3.27 8.53 17.76
CA ALA A 19 2.39 9.16 16.77
C ALA A 19 3.19 9.86 15.67
N GLU A 20 4.28 10.56 16.02
CA GLU A 20 5.15 11.22 15.04
C GLU A 20 5.80 10.20 14.09
N ILE A 21 6.28 9.08 14.65
CA ILE A 21 6.86 7.99 13.87
C ILE A 21 5.81 7.35 12.94
N GLU A 22 4.60 7.08 13.45
CA GLU A 22 3.50 6.52 12.66
C GLU A 22 3.11 7.44 11.50
N ALA A 23 2.98 8.75 11.75
CA ALA A 23 2.66 9.73 10.72
C ALA A 23 3.75 9.81 9.64
N LYS A 24 5.02 9.84 10.06
CA LYS A 24 6.17 9.85 9.13
C LYS A 24 6.21 8.58 8.28
N ASN A 25 6.02 7.41 8.88
CA ASN A 25 5.98 6.14 8.16
C ASN A 25 4.82 6.10 7.17
N THR A 26 3.65 6.55 7.59
CA THR A 26 2.45 6.59 6.74
C THR A 26 2.64 7.51 5.54
N LYS A 27 3.31 8.65 5.73
CA LYS A 27 3.66 9.56 4.64
C LYS A 27 4.54 8.88 3.59
N TRP A 28 5.54 8.10 4.02
CA TRP A 28 6.38 7.33 3.10
C TRP A 28 5.60 6.21 2.41
N ILE A 29 4.75 5.48 3.13
CA ILE A 29 3.87 4.46 2.54
C ILE A 29 2.99 5.08 1.45
N LEU A 30 2.39 6.24 1.70
CA LEU A 30 1.58 6.97 0.72
C LEU A 30 2.40 7.29 -0.53
N VAL A 31 3.57 7.93 -0.37
CA VAL A 31 4.43 8.33 -1.49
C VAL A 31 4.85 7.13 -2.32
N VAL A 32 5.37 6.08 -1.67
CA VAL A 32 5.83 4.87 -2.36
C VAL A 32 4.66 4.17 -3.05
N SER A 33 3.52 4.01 -2.39
CA SER A 33 2.32 3.39 -2.99
C SER A 33 1.86 4.15 -4.23
N LEU A 34 1.90 5.48 -4.20
CA LEU A 34 1.49 6.34 -5.30
C LEU A 34 2.44 6.21 -6.49
N VAL A 35 3.76 6.20 -6.24
CA VAL A 35 4.77 5.96 -7.27
C VAL A 35 4.61 4.57 -7.90
N VAL A 36 4.46 3.53 -7.08
CA VAL A 36 4.27 2.15 -7.55
C VAL A 36 2.96 2.03 -8.33
N PHE A 37 1.89 2.66 -7.88
CA PHE A 37 0.60 2.66 -8.55
C PHE A 37 0.69 3.32 -9.94
N ILE A 38 1.29 4.51 -10.03
CA ILE A 38 1.50 5.19 -11.32
C ILE A 38 2.38 4.34 -12.24
N PHE A 39 3.49 3.79 -11.72
CA PHE A 39 4.40 2.96 -12.50
C PHE A 39 3.71 1.70 -13.05
N THR A 40 2.97 1.00 -12.20
CA THR A 40 2.22 -0.21 -12.57
C THR A 40 1.12 0.12 -13.59
N PHE A 41 0.39 1.21 -13.40
CA PHE A 41 -0.65 1.68 -14.32
C PHE A 41 -0.05 2.10 -15.68
N TYR A 42 1.06 2.83 -15.67
CA TYR A 42 1.75 3.26 -16.87
C TYR A 42 2.25 2.07 -17.69
N ILE A 43 2.94 1.12 -17.05
CA ILE A 43 3.42 -0.10 -17.70
C ILE A 43 2.25 -0.91 -18.26
N ALA A 44 1.18 -1.11 -17.48
CA ALA A 44 0.01 -1.84 -17.92
C ALA A 44 -0.65 -1.18 -19.14
N THR A 45 -0.72 0.16 -19.17
CA THR A 45 -1.31 0.91 -20.28
C THR A 45 -0.42 0.86 -21.53
N MET A 46 0.89 1.04 -21.38
CA MET A 46 1.88 0.93 -22.46
C MET A 46 1.88 -0.48 -23.07
N THR A 47 1.94 -1.52 -22.25
CA THR A 47 1.87 -2.91 -22.73
C THR A 47 0.53 -3.19 -23.40
N ARG A 48 -0.60 -2.73 -22.86
CA ARG A 48 -1.89 -2.88 -23.56
C ARG A 48 -1.86 -2.21 -24.93
N TYR A 49 -1.39 -0.96 -25.02
CA TYR A 49 -1.35 -0.22 -26.28
C TYR A 49 -0.44 -0.87 -27.33
N VAL A 50 0.71 -1.40 -26.93
CA VAL A 50 1.64 -2.09 -27.84
C VAL A 50 1.09 -3.45 -28.28
N TYR A 51 0.38 -4.18 -27.40
CA TYR A 51 -0.18 -5.50 -27.73
C TYR A 51 -1.55 -5.46 -28.42
N TYR A 52 -2.25 -4.32 -28.47
CA TYR A 52 -3.57 -4.23 -29.13
C TYR A 52 -3.52 -4.35 -30.65
N TYR A 53 -2.33 -4.38 -31.28
CA TYR A 53 -2.19 -4.68 -32.70
C TYR A 53 -2.16 -6.18 -33.02
N ASN A 54 -2.14 -7.06 -32.01
CA ASN A 54 -2.21 -8.50 -32.24
C ASN A 54 -3.06 -9.18 -31.17
N TYR A 55 -4.30 -9.47 -31.55
CA TYR A 55 -5.05 -10.69 -31.22
C TYR A 55 -4.94 -11.18 -29.76
N TYR A 56 -6.03 -11.10 -28.99
CA TYR A 56 -6.66 -12.26 -28.33
C TYR A 56 -7.69 -11.76 -27.32
N ILE A 57 -8.95 -11.95 -27.72
CA ILE A 57 -10.16 -11.92 -26.91
C ILE A 57 -10.23 -13.32 -26.25
N TYR A 58 -10.39 -13.39 -24.93
CA TYR A 58 -10.56 -14.58 -24.06
C TYR A 58 -9.32 -15.24 -23.41
N PRO A 59 -9.45 -15.70 -22.15
CA PRO A 59 -8.31 -16.08 -21.31
C PRO A 59 -7.95 -17.58 -21.37
N LEU A 60 -6.65 -17.85 -21.35
CA LEU A 60 -6.07 -19.14 -20.97
C LEU A 60 -5.71 -19.09 -19.49
N ILE A 61 -5.96 -20.17 -18.75
CA ILE A 61 -5.83 -20.32 -17.28
C ILE A 61 -4.50 -19.80 -16.69
N GLY A 62 -3.39 -19.86 -17.43
CA GLY A 62 -2.10 -19.28 -17.01
C GLY A 62 -2.01 -17.74 -17.12
N LYS A 63 -2.74 -17.11 -18.06
CA LYS A 63 -2.91 -15.65 -18.12
C LYS A 63 -3.84 -15.13 -17.02
N ASP A 64 -4.77 -15.95 -16.55
CA ASP A 64 -5.73 -15.58 -15.51
C ASP A 64 -5.07 -15.32 -14.16
N PHE A 65 -4.17 -16.20 -13.72
CA PHE A 65 -3.49 -16.02 -12.42
C PHE A 65 -2.75 -14.68 -12.34
N TRP A 66 -1.94 -14.36 -13.35
CA TRP A 66 -1.18 -13.10 -13.40
C TRP A 66 -2.09 -11.87 -13.53
N TYR A 67 -3.22 -11.99 -14.24
CA TYR A 67 -4.20 -10.92 -14.31
C TYR A 67 -4.82 -10.64 -12.93
N TYR A 68 -5.32 -11.67 -12.25
CA TYR A 68 -5.89 -11.53 -10.91
C TYR A 68 -4.87 -11.03 -9.90
N LEU A 69 -3.63 -11.52 -9.95
CA LEU A 69 -2.57 -11.08 -9.04
C LEU A 69 -2.23 -9.59 -9.22
N ASN A 70 -2.17 -9.10 -10.47
CA ASN A 70 -1.98 -7.68 -10.76
C ASN A 70 -3.19 -6.83 -10.34
N LEU A 71 -4.42 -7.32 -10.55
CA LEU A 71 -5.64 -6.66 -10.11
C LEU A 71 -5.68 -6.53 -8.58
N THR A 72 -5.39 -7.63 -7.87
CA THR A 72 -5.31 -7.67 -6.42
C THR A 72 -4.23 -6.74 -5.89
N ASN A 73 -3.05 -6.69 -6.53
CA ASN A 73 -2.00 -5.73 -6.18
C ASN A 73 -2.48 -4.27 -6.30
N ALA A 74 -3.15 -3.93 -7.40
CA ALA A 74 -3.70 -2.59 -7.60
C ALA A 74 -4.73 -2.23 -6.51
N LEU A 75 -5.59 -3.17 -6.12
CA LEU A 75 -6.53 -2.97 -5.01
C LEU A 75 -5.82 -2.71 -3.68
N PHE A 76 -4.77 -3.47 -3.37
CA PHE A 76 -3.97 -3.24 -2.16
C PHE A 76 -3.27 -1.88 -2.17
N LEU A 77 -2.74 -1.44 -3.32
CA LEU A 77 -2.16 -0.10 -3.46
C LEU A 77 -3.21 1.00 -3.24
N ILE A 78 -4.42 0.84 -3.80
CA ILE A 78 -5.52 1.79 -3.59
C ILE A 78 -5.90 1.85 -2.11
N LEU A 79 -6.00 0.69 -1.43
CA LEU A 79 -6.26 0.64 0.01
C LEU A 79 -5.14 1.33 0.80
N ALA A 80 -3.87 1.03 0.50
CA ALA A 80 -2.73 1.66 1.16
C ALA A 80 -2.75 3.18 1.00
N ILE A 81 -3.02 3.69 -0.22
CA ILE A 81 -3.14 5.13 -0.50
C ILE A 81 -4.31 5.74 0.30
N THR A 82 -5.47 5.10 0.27
CA THR A 82 -6.70 5.60 0.93
C THR A 82 -6.51 5.68 2.44
N PHE A 83 -6.09 4.58 3.07
CA PHE A 83 -5.92 4.53 4.53
C PHE A 83 -4.73 5.34 5.01
N SER A 84 -3.66 5.48 4.23
CA SER A 84 -2.58 6.41 4.55
C SER A 84 -3.05 7.86 4.52
N SER A 85 -3.87 8.21 3.52
CA SER A 85 -4.46 9.55 3.43
C SER A 85 -5.42 9.83 4.58
N LEU A 86 -6.26 8.84 4.96
CA LEU A 86 -7.18 8.95 6.09
C LEU A 86 -6.44 9.10 7.43
N HIS A 87 -5.34 8.36 7.64
CA HIS A 87 -4.51 8.50 8.84
C HIS A 87 -3.83 9.88 8.91
N LEU A 88 -3.28 10.38 7.80
CA LEU A 88 -2.66 11.71 7.75
C LEU A 88 -3.66 12.86 7.88
N ALA A 89 -4.91 12.65 7.46
CA ALA A 89 -6.00 13.61 7.65
C ALA A 89 -6.64 13.51 9.05
N GLU A 90 -6.11 12.66 9.93
CA GLU A 90 -6.63 12.36 11.27
C GLU A 90 -8.12 11.96 11.26
N PHE A 91 -8.58 11.33 10.17
CA PHE A 91 -9.99 11.03 9.96
C PHE A 91 -10.34 9.63 10.46
N GLY A 92 -11.17 9.56 11.49
CA GLY A 92 -11.62 8.30 12.08
C GLY A 92 -10.62 7.72 13.08
N ASN A 93 -10.49 6.39 13.12
CA ASN A 93 -9.59 5.74 14.06
C ASN A 93 -8.17 5.63 13.48
N ASN A 94 -7.29 6.58 13.84
CA ASN A 94 -5.93 6.68 13.33
C ASN A 94 -5.12 5.40 13.49
N ARG A 95 -5.27 4.68 14.62
CA ARG A 95 -4.56 3.42 14.88
C ARG A 95 -5.02 2.29 13.96
N ILE A 96 -6.31 2.22 13.66
CA ILE A 96 -6.85 1.23 12.71
C ILE A 96 -6.41 1.60 11.28
N ASN A 97 -6.51 2.87 10.90
CA ASN A 97 -6.11 3.35 9.58
C ASN A 97 -4.63 3.07 9.32
N TYR A 98 -3.76 3.34 10.29
CA TYR A 98 -2.33 3.02 10.21
C TYR A 98 -2.10 1.53 9.96
N LYS A 99 -2.70 0.66 10.77
CA LYS A 99 -2.54 -0.79 10.63
C LYS A 99 -3.02 -1.30 9.28
N ILE A 100 -4.17 -0.83 8.80
CA ILE A 100 -4.70 -1.21 7.49
C ILE A 100 -3.78 -0.72 6.38
N ALA A 101 -3.30 0.53 6.45
CA ALA A 101 -2.35 1.08 5.48
C ALA A 101 -1.07 0.25 5.39
N VAL A 102 -0.48 -0.11 6.54
CA VAL A 102 0.72 -0.94 6.62
C VAL A 102 0.48 -2.33 6.05
N TYR A 103 -0.59 -3.02 6.45
CA TYR A 103 -0.87 -4.38 5.96
C TYR A 103 -1.19 -4.39 4.47
N ALA A 104 -1.99 -3.44 3.99
CA ALA A 104 -2.27 -3.30 2.56
C ALA A 104 -0.99 -3.05 1.78
N PHE A 105 -0.10 -2.18 2.28
CA PHE A 105 1.19 -1.92 1.66
C PHE A 105 2.08 -3.16 1.60
N ILE A 106 2.21 -3.91 2.70
CA ILE A 106 2.98 -5.16 2.74
C ILE A 106 2.43 -6.17 1.73
N MET A 107 1.10 -6.36 1.69
CA MET A 107 0.48 -7.27 0.74
C MET A 107 0.69 -6.84 -0.72
N ALA A 108 0.65 -5.53 -1.00
CA ALA A 108 1.00 -4.99 -2.31
C ALA A 108 2.46 -5.33 -2.67
N MET A 109 3.41 -5.11 -1.76
CA MET A 109 4.82 -5.40 -2.01
C MET A 109 5.10 -6.88 -2.23
N ILE A 110 4.44 -7.78 -1.47
CA ILE A 110 4.54 -9.23 -1.66
C ILE A 110 3.99 -9.62 -3.04
N SER A 111 2.81 -9.12 -3.40
CA SER A 111 2.19 -9.41 -4.70
C SER A 111 3.08 -8.92 -5.85
N LEU A 112 3.58 -7.70 -5.76
CA LEU A 112 4.50 -7.11 -6.73
C LEU A 112 5.79 -7.93 -6.85
N PHE A 113 6.36 -8.38 -5.74
CA PHE A 113 7.52 -9.29 -5.74
C PHE A 113 7.22 -10.60 -6.47
N VAL A 114 6.06 -11.22 -6.24
CA VAL A 114 5.64 -12.42 -6.97
C VAL A 114 5.49 -12.13 -8.46
N THR A 115 4.96 -10.96 -8.86
CA THR A 115 4.92 -10.54 -10.27
C THR A 115 6.32 -10.44 -10.88
N PHE A 116 7.32 -9.97 -10.14
CA PHE A 116 8.70 -9.90 -10.62
C PHE A 116 9.36 -11.28 -10.82
N LEU A 117 8.86 -12.33 -10.17
CA LEU A 117 9.31 -13.70 -10.40
C LEU A 117 8.73 -14.31 -11.69
N ARG A 118 7.73 -13.67 -12.30
CA ARG A 118 7.10 -14.14 -13.54
C ARG A 118 8.08 -14.55 -14.66
N PRO A 119 9.18 -13.83 -14.94
CA PRO A 119 10.12 -14.22 -16.00
C PRO A 119 10.87 -15.54 -15.73
N LEU A 120 10.82 -16.07 -14.50
CA LEU A 120 11.49 -17.31 -14.11
C LEU A 120 10.63 -18.57 -14.34
N PHE A 121 9.36 -18.42 -14.74
CA PHE A 121 8.39 -19.49 -14.98
C PHE A 121 7.76 -19.36 -16.37
#